data_AF-A0A822HHU4-F1
#
_entry.id   AF-A0A822HHU4-F1
#
_cell.length_a   1.000
_cell.length_b   1.000
_cell.length_c   1.000
_cell.angle_alpha   90.00
_cell.angle_beta   90.00
_cell.angle_gamma   90.00
#
_symmetry.space_group_name_H-M   'P 1'
#
loop_
_entity.id
_entity.type
_entity.pdbx_description
1 polymer ?
#
loop_
_entity_poly.entity_id
_entity_poly.type
_entity_poly.pdbx_seq_one_letter_code
_entity_poly.pdbx_strand_id
1 'polypeptide(L)' 'RNNRRYESFIIQHGILYKLVNRDDTTIKLVYAPSKLIPEIMTAYHDHPLSNHFGTGRTWSMLRSTYYWPRMKDTVTSYT' A
#
# COMPACT_ATOMS: atom_id res chain seq x y z
N ARG A 1 -27.15 11.95 -4.27
CA ARG A 1 -26.32 12.89 -3.48
C ARG A 1 -24.85 12.59 -3.76
N ASN A 2 -24.18 13.46 -4.52
CA ASN A 2 -22.77 13.32 -4.93
C ASN A 2 -21.83 13.66 -3.76
N ASN A 3 -21.45 12.68 -2.95
CA ASN A 3 -20.36 12.83 -1.97
C ASN A 3 -19.03 12.52 -2.66
N ARG A 4 -18.48 13.51 -3.37
CA ARG A 4 -17.10 13.47 -3.86
C ARG A 4 -16.14 13.60 -2.67
N ARG A 5 -15.91 12.48 -1.98
CA ARG A 5 -14.90 12.29 -0.91
C ARG A 5 -13.49 12.51 -1.50
N TYR A 6 -13.05 13.75 -1.62
CA TYR A 6 -11.68 14.07 -2.03
C TYR A 6 -10.71 14.32 -0.87
N GLU A 7 -11.16 14.29 0.38
CA GLU A 7 -10.28 14.54 1.55
C GLU A 7 -9.80 13.24 2.19
N SER A 8 -9.06 12.43 1.44
CA SER A 8 -8.52 11.15 1.95
C SER A 8 -7.00 11.10 1.90
N PHE A 9 -6.34 12.26 1.88
CA PHE A 9 -4.89 12.36 1.89
C PHE A 9 -4.41 13.44 2.86
N ILE A 10 -3.24 13.23 3.46
CA ILE A 10 -2.57 14.21 4.32
C ILE A 10 -1.07 14.17 4.06
N ILE A 11 -0.43 15.34 4.09
CA ILE A 11 1.04 15.42 4.15
C ILE A 11 1.44 15.61 5.60
N GLN A 12 2.32 14.74 6.10
CA GLN A 12 2.86 14.82 7.45
C GLN A 12 4.37 14.56 7.39
N HIS A 13 5.17 15.47 7.94
CA HIS A 13 6.64 15.41 7.89
C HIS A 13 7.21 15.19 6.46
N GLY A 14 6.58 15.80 5.45
CA GLY A 14 7.01 15.65 4.05
C GLY A 14 6.59 14.35 3.36
N ILE A 15 5.88 13.45 4.06
CA ILE A 15 5.37 12.19 3.51
C ILE A 15 3.88 12.33 3.22
N LEU A 16 3.46 11.92 2.02
CA LEU A 16 2.05 11.84 1.65
C LEU A 16 1.44 10.54 2.17
N TYR A 17 0.30 10.63 2.85
CA TYR A 17 -0.45 9.49 3.36
C TYR A 17 -1.85 9.44 2.76
N LYS A 18 -2.35 8.23 2.53
CA LYS A 18 -3.76 7.94 2.29
C LYS A 18 -4.45 7.65 3.63
N LEU A 19 -5.54 8.34 3.90
CA LEU A 19 -6.43 8.10 5.03
C LEU A 19 -7.46 7.04 4.64
N VAL A 20 -7.57 5.98 5.43
CA VAL A 20 -8.54 4.89 5.25
C VAL A 20 -9.26 4.62 6.56
N ASN A 21 -10.59 4.59 6.53
CA ASN A 21 -11.38 4.19 7.70
C ASN A 21 -11.52 2.66 7.73
N ARG A 22 -11.13 2.05 8.85
CA ARG A 22 -11.30 0.62 9.17
C ARG A 22 -11.83 0.53 10.59
N ASP A 23 -12.97 -0.14 10.78
CA ASP A 23 -13.55 -0.44 12.09
C ASP A 23 -13.51 0.77 13.06
N ASP A 24 -14.14 1.87 12.63
CA ASP A 24 -14.20 3.17 13.31
C ASP A 24 -12.88 3.90 13.56
N THR A 25 -11.76 3.36 13.04
CA THR A 25 -10.43 3.98 13.14
C THR A 25 -9.95 4.47 11.78
N THR A 26 -9.42 5.70 11.72
CA THR A 26 -8.69 6.19 10.55
C THR A 26 -7.23 5.76 10.63
N ILE A 27 -6.82 4.90 9.70
CA ILE A 27 -5.41 4.53 9.52
C ILE A 27 -4.76 5.38 8.43
N LYS A 28 -3.44 5.58 8.55
CA LYS A 28 -2.60 6.29 7.59
C LYS A 28 -1.74 5.28 6.83
N LEU A 29 -1.87 5.24 5.51
CA LEU A 29 -1.04 4.42 4.63
C LEU A 29 -0.07 5.33 3.87
N VAL A 30 1.20 4.98 3.83
CA VAL A 30 2.21 5.73 3.07
C VAL A 30 1.87 5.66 1.59
N TYR A 31 1.75 6.82 0.94
CA TYR A 31 1.59 6.86 -0.51
C TYR A 31 2.92 6.52 -1.17
N ALA A 32 2.99 5.40 -1.86
CA ALA A 32 4.20 4.98 -2.58
C ALA A 32 4.25 5.66 -3.97
N PRO A 33 5.28 6.47 -4.27
CA PRO A 33 5.54 6.94 -5.62
C PRO A 33 5.81 5.76 -6.56
N SER A 34 5.38 5.87 -7.82
CA SER A 34 5.53 4.79 -8.81
C SER A 34 6.96 4.27 -8.96
N LYS A 35 7.94 5.17 -8.84
CA LYS A 35 9.38 4.83 -8.93
C LYS A 35 9.89 3.94 -7.80
N LEU A 36 9.23 3.96 -6.63
CA LEU A 36 9.63 3.16 -5.47
C LEU A 36 8.87 1.82 -5.38
N ILE A 37 7.81 1.63 -6.17
CA ILE A 37 7.03 0.39 -6.15
C ILE A 37 7.89 -0.85 -6.44
N PRO A 38 8.79 -0.87 -7.44
CA PRO A 38 9.62 -2.06 -7.71
C PRO A 38 10.49 -2.45 -6.52
N GLU A 39 11.13 -1.46 -5.88
CA GLU A 39 11.98 -1.69 -4.70
C GLU A 39 11.17 -2.20 -3.51
N ILE A 40 9.99 -1.63 -3.26
CA ILE A 40 9.04 -2.12 -2.25
C ILE A 40 8.63 -3.56 -2.55
N MET A 41 8.33 -3.89 -3.81
CA MET A 41 7.93 -5.24 -4.19
C MET A 41 9.07 -6.24 -4.00
N THR A 42 10.28 -5.95 -4.47
CA THR A 42 11.48 -6.78 -4.23
C THR A 42 11.74 -7.00 -2.75
N ALA A 43 11.68 -5.95 -1.94
CA ALA A 43 11.96 -6.04 -0.50
C ALA A 43 10.97 -6.95 0.26
N TYR A 44 9.71 -7.05 -0.18
CA TYR A 44 8.68 -7.86 0.48
C TYR A 44 8.50 -9.24 -0.15
N HIS A 45 8.75 -9.38 -1.46
CA HIS A 45 8.62 -10.63 -2.19
C HIS A 45 9.90 -11.50 -2.12
N ASP A 46 11.07 -10.89 -2.31
CA ASP A 46 12.34 -11.61 -2.49
C ASP A 46 13.16 -11.73 -1.19
N HIS A 47 12.59 -11.35 -0.05
CA HIS A 47 13.29 -11.42 1.23
C HIS A 47 13.61 -12.89 1.58
N PRO A 48 14.85 -13.26 1.93
CA PRO A 48 15.26 -14.66 2.18
C PRO A 48 14.56 -15.35 3.36
N LEU A 49 13.82 -14.59 4.18
CA LEU A 49 12.97 -15.10 5.28
C LEU A 49 11.49 -15.25 4.88
N SER A 50 11.10 -14.67 3.74
CA SER A 50 9.83 -14.93 3.08
C SER A 50 9.98 -16.26 2.36
N ASN A 51 9.73 -17.38 3.04
CA ASN A 51 9.78 -18.75 2.52
C ASN A 51 8.87 -18.96 1.28
N HIS A 52 9.17 -18.32 0.15
CA HIS A 52 8.38 -18.21 -1.09
C HIS A 52 6.87 -18.04 -0.85
N PHE A 53 6.48 -17.32 0.20
CA PHE A 53 5.08 -17.04 0.47
C PHE A 53 4.63 -16.02 -0.57
N GLY A 54 3.98 -16.49 -1.63
CA GLY A 54 3.66 -15.69 -2.82
C GLY A 54 2.79 -14.45 -2.57
N THR A 55 2.23 -13.92 -3.66
CA THR A 55 1.50 -12.64 -3.74
C THR A 55 0.50 -12.34 -2.60
N GLY A 56 -0.16 -13.36 -2.03
CA GLY A 56 -1.10 -13.20 -0.91
C GLY A 56 -0.49 -12.68 0.40
N ARG A 57 0.72 -13.12 0.76
CA ARG A 57 1.40 -12.63 1.97
C ARG A 57 1.93 -11.22 1.76
N THR A 58 2.54 -10.98 0.60
CA THR A 58 2.99 -9.65 0.13
C THR A 58 1.85 -8.65 0.17
N TRP A 59 0.67 -8.99 -0.36
CA TRP A 59 -0.52 -8.14 -0.28
C TRP A 59 -0.94 -7.83 1.16
N SER A 60 -0.96 -8.85 2.02
CA SER A 60 -1.41 -8.73 3.41
C SER A 60 -0.51 -7.80 4.23
N MET A 61 0.80 -7.83 3.99
CA MET A 61 1.77 -6.95 4.63
C MET A 61 1.73 -5.53 4.06
N LEU A 62 1.66 -5.40 2.73
CA LEU A 62 1.72 -4.08 2.10
C LEU A 62 0.44 -3.28 2.35
N ARG A 63 -0.75 -3.91 2.33
CA ARG A 63 -2.05 -3.21 2.48
C ARG A 63 -2.26 -2.55 3.85
N SER A 64 -1.45 -2.89 4.86
CA SER A 64 -1.50 -2.25 6.17
C SER A 64 -0.57 -1.04 6.29
N THR A 65 0.38 -0.89 5.36
CA THR A 65 1.47 0.09 5.45
C THR A 65 1.44 1.09 4.29
N TYR A 66 1.19 0.61 3.07
CA TYR A 66 1.31 1.38 1.84
C TYR A 66 -0.01 1.50 1.09
N TYR A 67 -0.06 2.51 0.23
CA TYR A 67 -1.09 2.70 -0.78
C TYR A 67 -0.45 3.21 -2.08
N TRP A 68 -0.89 2.65 -3.21
CA TRP A 68 -0.75 3.28 -4.51
C TRP A 68 -1.97 2.93 -5.39
N PRO A 69 -2.23 3.69 -6.47
CA PRO A 69 -3.31 3.37 -7.38
C PRO A 69 -3.13 1.96 -7.97
N ARG A 70 -4.19 1.14 -7.94
CA ARG A 70 -4.19 -0.24 -8.47
C ARG A 70 -3.21 -1.20 -7.79
N MET A 71 -2.89 -0.94 -6.51
CA MET A 71 -1.97 -1.73 -5.72
C MET A 71 -2.24 -3.23 -5.71
N LYS A 72 -3.51 -3.65 -5.61
CA LYS A 72 -3.87 -5.06 -5.65
C LYS A 72 -3.45 -5.70 -6.98
N ASP A 73 -3.77 -5.08 -8.11
CA ASP A 73 -3.39 -5.54 -9.45
C ASP A 73 -1.87 -5.69 -9.55
N THR A 74 -1.12 -4.65 -9.14
CA THR A 74 0.34 -4.67 -9.15
C THR A 74 0.92 -5.84 -8.35
N VAL A 75 0.40 -6.07 -7.13
CA VAL A 75 0.89 -7.15 -6.27
C VAL A 75 0.51 -8.52 -6.82
N THR A 76 -0.68 -8.68 -7.40
CA THR A 76 -1.12 -9.97 -7.97
C THR A 76 -0.41 -10.34 -9.26
N SER A 77 0.02 -9.36 -10.05
CA SER A 77 0.77 -9.59 -11.30
C SER A 77 2.27 -9.77 -11.08
N TYR A 78 2.77 -9.50 -9.87
CA TYR A 78 4.17 -9.69 -9.52
C TYR A 78 4.39 -11.17 -9.18
N THR A 79 4.90 -11.95 -10.14
CA THR A 79 5.12 -13.39 -10.03
C THR A 79 6.50 -13.73 -10.54
#